data_AF-A0A5V3AV40-F1
#
_entry.id   AF-A0A5V3AV40-F1
#
_cell.length_a   1.000
_cell.length_b   1.000
_cell.length_c   1.000
_cell.angle_alpha   90.00
_cell.angle_beta   90.00
_cell.angle_gamma   90.00
#
_symmetry.space_group_name_H-M   'P 1'
#
loop_
_entity.id
_entity.type
_entity.pdbx_description
1 polymer ?
#
loop_
_entity_poly.entity_id
_entity_poly.type
_entity_poly.pdbx_seq_one_letter_code
_entity_poly.pdbx_strand_id
1 'polypeptide(L)'
;MGVQTSNLMMYPSWAYFDSGDPDHRFYYNIQHPEDSEILGGGNNLGHKFFSFFNDNPLIIQPGSDNYTMSSKVNFYKKGNPSLANVGSVVSASFTYNITYQ
;
A
#
# COMPACT_ATOMS: atom_id res chain seq x y z
N MET A 1 -7.82 -4.54 -11.84
CA MET A 1 -8.30 -5.32 -10.68
C MET A 1 -7.70 -4.63 -9.44
N GLY A 2 -8.53 -3.96 -8.65
CA GLY A 2 -8.12 -2.98 -7.64
C GLY A 2 -7.99 -3.52 -6.22
N VAL A 3 -7.26 -2.82 -5.36
CA VAL A 3 -7.18 -3.13 -3.92
C VAL A 3 -8.55 -2.84 -3.29
N GLN A 4 -9.17 -3.83 -2.67
CA GLN A 4 -10.34 -3.62 -1.80
C GLN A 4 -9.85 -2.97 -0.50
N THR A 5 -9.80 -1.64 -0.48
CA THR A 5 -9.61 -0.88 0.76
C THR A 5 -10.97 -0.36 1.21
N SER A 6 -11.26 -0.45 2.50
CA SER A 6 -12.55 -0.01 3.05
C SER A 6 -12.66 1.52 3.08
N ASN A 7 -11.53 2.24 3.18
CA ASN A 7 -11.45 3.69 3.07
C ASN A 7 -10.05 4.13 2.62
N LEU A 8 -9.98 4.76 1.44
CA LEU A 8 -8.74 5.38 0.95
C LEU A 8 -8.45 6.66 1.73
N MET A 9 -7.19 6.92 2.10
CA MET A 9 -6.83 8.30 2.46
C MET A 9 -6.94 9.19 1.21
N MET A 10 -7.01 10.50 1.42
CA MET A 10 -6.97 11.53 0.36
C MET A 10 -5.77 11.40 -0.61
N TYR A 11 -4.78 10.55 -0.30
CA TYR A 11 -3.59 10.30 -1.10
C TYR A 11 -3.50 8.84 -1.54
N PRO A 12 -3.11 8.55 -2.80
CA PRO A 12 -3.01 7.19 -3.35
C PRO A 12 -1.92 6.33 -2.71
N SER A 13 -1.09 6.92 -1.84
CA SER A 13 0.04 6.27 -1.17
C SER A 13 -0.29 5.74 0.22
N TRP A 14 -1.42 6.15 0.81
CA TRP A 14 -1.82 5.76 2.16
C TRP A 14 -3.22 5.19 2.18
N ALA A 15 -3.41 4.14 2.98
CA ALA A 15 -4.72 3.51 3.14
C ALA A 15 -5.01 3.16 4.59
N TYR A 16 -6.30 3.25 4.92
CA TYR A 16 -6.84 2.58 6.08
C TYR A 16 -7.34 1.21 5.64
N PHE A 17 -7.19 0.23 6.53
CA PHE A 17 -7.80 -1.07 6.34
C PHE A 17 -8.80 -1.33 7.45
N ASP A 18 -9.82 -2.11 7.11
CA ASP A 18 -10.68 -2.72 8.10
C ASP A 18 -9.85 -3.70 8.94
N SER A 19 -9.38 -3.21 10.09
CA SER A 19 -8.29 -3.82 10.84
C SER A 19 -8.52 -3.83 12.33
N GLY A 20 -9.77 -3.86 12.80
CA GLY A 20 -10.07 -3.70 14.23
C GLY A 20 -9.83 -2.27 14.75
N ASP A 21 -9.58 -1.32 13.85
CA ASP A 21 -9.44 0.11 14.12
C ASP A 21 -10.54 0.90 13.40
N PRO A 22 -11.76 0.93 13.95
CA PRO A 22 -12.90 1.61 13.32
C PRO A 22 -12.72 3.13 13.24
N ASP A 23 -11.84 3.69 14.07
CA ASP A 23 -11.55 5.12 14.12
C ASP A 23 -10.44 5.55 13.15
N HIS A 24 -9.83 4.61 12.41
CA HIS A 24 -8.74 4.86 11.47
C HIS A 24 -7.56 5.63 12.11
N ARG A 25 -7.13 5.20 13.30
CA ARG A 25 -5.93 5.69 14.00
C ARG A 25 -4.63 5.18 13.38
N PHE A 26 -4.66 4.06 12.67
CA PHE A 26 -3.52 3.46 12.01
C PHE A 26 -3.69 3.43 10.49
N TYR A 27 -2.60 3.64 9.77
CA TYR A 27 -2.59 3.62 8.31
C TYR A 27 -1.32 2.99 7.76
N TYR A 28 -1.38 2.59 6.50
CA TYR A 28 -0.32 1.86 5.84
C TYR A 28 0.20 2.61 4.63
N ASN A 29 1.49 2.50 4.37
CA ASN A 29 2.14 2.92 3.14
C ASN A 29 2.95 1.75 2.60
N ILE A 30 2.58 1.24 1.44
CA ILE A 30 3.16 0.04 0.87
C ILE A 30 4.02 0.45 -0.31
N GLN A 31 5.32 0.22 -0.17
CA GLN A 31 6.34 0.66 -1.11
C GLN A 31 6.86 -0.52 -1.92
N HIS A 32 7.09 -0.28 -3.20
CA HIS A 32 7.82 -1.18 -4.09
C HIS A 32 9.25 -0.64 -4.27
N PRO A 33 10.23 -1.46 -4.68
CA PRO A 33 11.59 -0.99 -4.88
C PRO A 33 11.64 -0.03 -6.07
N GLU A 34 12.70 0.77 -6.14
CA GLU A 34 12.96 1.69 -7.25
C GLU A 34 13.71 0.98 -8.38
N ASP A 35 13.09 -0.07 -8.92
CA ASP A 35 13.65 -0.81 -10.05
C ASP A 35 13.20 -0.20 -11.37
N SER A 36 14.11 -0.12 -12.35
CA SER A 36 13.80 0.26 -13.73
C SER A 36 12.83 -0.71 -14.42
N GLU A 37 12.77 -1.96 -13.96
CA GLU A 37 11.83 -2.98 -14.44
C GLU A 37 10.39 -2.73 -13.96
N ILE A 38 10.20 -1.84 -12.98
CA ILE A 38 8.88 -1.50 -12.45
C ILE A 38 8.37 -0.22 -13.12
N LEU A 39 7.28 -0.38 -13.86
CA LEU A 39 6.52 0.69 -14.49
C LEU A 39 5.24 0.96 -13.70
N GLY A 40 4.87 2.24 -13.59
CA GLY A 40 3.67 2.64 -12.87
C GLY A 40 3.84 2.67 -11.35
N GLY A 41 2.75 2.38 -10.63
CA GLY A 41 2.64 2.77 -9.23
C GLY A 41 2.68 4.29 -9.06
N GLY A 42 2.97 4.76 -7.85
CA GLY A 42 3.08 6.18 -7.57
C GLY A 42 4.42 6.58 -6.98
N ASN A 43 4.71 7.88 -7.00
CA ASN A 43 5.87 8.47 -6.34
C ASN A 43 5.42 9.61 -5.43
N ASN A 44 5.84 9.58 -4.17
CA ASN A 44 5.57 10.66 -3.22
C ASN A 44 6.84 10.93 -2.42
N LEU A 45 7.37 12.16 -2.53
CA LEU A 45 8.59 12.59 -1.83
C LEU A 45 9.79 11.64 -2.01
N GLY A 46 9.95 11.07 -3.22
CA GLY A 46 11.05 10.13 -3.50
C GLY A 46 10.81 8.72 -2.95
N HIS A 47 9.59 8.38 -2.53
CA HIS A 47 9.21 7.01 -2.22
C HIS A 47 8.28 6.46 -3.29
N LYS A 48 8.67 5.35 -3.90
CA LYS A 48 7.83 4.59 -4.82
C LYS A 48 6.83 3.73 -4.05
N PHE A 49 5.57 3.76 -4.44
CA PHE A 49 4.49 3.08 -3.72
C PHE A 49 3.52 2.38 -4.66
N PHE A 50 2.92 1.31 -4.17
CA PHE A 50 1.80 0.69 -4.88
C PHE A 50 0.59 1.61 -4.74
N SER A 51 0.11 2.16 -5.85
CA SER A 51 -1.07 3.01 -5.84
C SER A 51 -2.27 2.20 -5.33
N PHE A 52 -2.95 2.72 -4.31
CA PHE A 52 -4.23 2.19 -3.87
C PHE A 52 -5.38 2.62 -4.80
N PHE A 53 -5.14 3.55 -5.72
CA PHE A 53 -6.06 3.92 -6.78
C PHE A 53 -5.80 3.07 -8.03
N ASN A 54 -6.86 2.80 -8.78
CA ASN A 54 -6.80 1.97 -9.99
C ASN A 54 -6.22 2.69 -11.23
N ASP A 55 -5.77 3.93 -11.07
CA ASP A 55 -5.30 4.80 -12.15
C ASP A 55 -3.83 4.55 -12.51
N ASN A 56 -3.04 4.02 -11.57
CA ASN A 56 -1.62 3.78 -11.74
C ASN A 56 -1.27 2.34 -11.32
N PRO A 57 -1.67 1.33 -12.12
CA PRO A 57 -1.33 -0.06 -11.84
C PRO A 57 0.18 -0.27 -11.83
N LEU A 58 0.64 -1.26 -11.08
CA LEU A 58 2.02 -1.70 -11.10
C LEU A 58 2.20 -2.69 -12.26
N ILE A 59 3.03 -2.31 -13.22
CA ILE A 59 3.47 -3.15 -14.33
C ILE A 59 4.93 -3.51 -14.08
N ILE A 60 5.29 -4.76 -14.28
CA ILE A 60 6.69 -5.19 -14.18
C ILE A 60 7.10 -5.74 -15.54
N GLN A 61 8.22 -5.27 -16.05
CA GLN A 61 8.88 -5.70 -17.28
C GLN A 61 10.24 -6.29 -16.93
N PRO A 62 10.29 -7.57 -16.51
CA PRO A 62 11.54 -8.21 -16.14
C PRO A 62 12.47 -8.32 -17.35
N GLY A 63 13.75 -8.01 -17.17
CA GLY A 63 14.81 -8.29 -18.12
C GLY A 63 15.28 -9.75 -18.10
N SER A 64 14.71 -10.58 -17.22
CA SER A 64 15.05 -12.00 -17.10
C SER A 64 13.84 -12.86 -16.70
N ASP A 65 13.94 -14.16 -16.96
CA ASP A 65 12.91 -15.15 -16.60
C ASP A 65 12.63 -15.22 -15.09
N ASN A 66 13.60 -14.80 -14.25
CA ASN A 66 13.47 -14.78 -12.80
C ASN A 66 13.39 -13.33 -12.30
N TYR A 67 12.26 -12.97 -11.69
CA TYR A 67 12.06 -11.66 -11.10
C TYR A 67 11.79 -11.79 -9.59
N THR A 68 12.57 -11.08 -8.78
CA THR A 68 12.39 -11.03 -7.32
C THR A 68 12.19 -9.59 -6.89
N MET A 69 11.11 -9.32 -6.16
CA MET A 69 10.80 -7.99 -5.66
C MET A 69 10.56 -8.04 -4.15
N SER A 70 11.23 -7.14 -3.43
CA SER A 70 10.95 -6.92 -2.00
C SER A 70 10.10 -5.69 -1.83
N SER A 71 8.95 -5.82 -1.16
CA SER A 71 8.11 -4.68 -0.79
C SER A 71 8.44 -4.23 0.65
N LYS A 72 8.17 -2.96 0.93
CA LYS A 72 8.24 -2.40 2.27
C LYS A 72 6.84 -1.98 2.71
N VAL A 73 6.34 -2.61 3.77
CA VAL A 73 5.06 -2.25 4.38
C VAL A 73 5.35 -1.38 5.60
N ASN A 74 5.07 -0.08 5.49
CA ASN A 74 5.14 0.80 6.65
C ASN A 74 3.78 0.85 7.34
N PHE A 75 3.78 0.71 8.67
CA PHE A 75 2.61 0.83 9.52
C PHE A 75 2.78 2.03 10.44
N TYR A 76 1.85 2.98 10.36
CA TYR A 76 1.93 4.24 11.07
C TYR A 76 0.73 4.44 11.97
N LYS A 77 0.98 5.08 13.11
CA LYS A 77 -0.04 5.66 13.98
C LYS A 77 -0.17 7.15 13.65
N LYS A 78 -1.39 7.62 13.42
CA LYS A 78 -1.69 9.05 13.34
C LYS A 78 -1.36 9.66 14.70
N GLY A 79 -0.47 10.66 14.80
CA GLY A 79 -0.21 11.47 16.01
C GLY A 79 -0.44 10.82 17.39
N ASN A 80 -1.16 11.54 18.27
CA ASN A 80 -1.59 11.06 19.60
C ASN A 80 -3.13 11.10 19.79
N PRO A 81 -3.93 10.41 18.95
CA PRO A 81 -5.35 10.26 19.12
C PRO A 81 -5.64 9.27 20.24
N SER A 82 -6.86 9.35 20.77
CA SER A 82 -7.42 8.29 21.60
C SER A 82 -7.42 6.97 20.85
N LEU A 83 -7.05 5.89 21.55
CA LEU A 83 -7.11 4.51 21.05
C LEU A 83 -8.27 3.73 21.70
N ALA A 84 -9.23 4.41 22.32
CA ALA A 84 -10.31 3.78 23.09
C ALA A 84 -11.16 2.80 22.26
N ASN A 85 -11.29 3.02 20.95
CA ASN A 85 -12.07 2.17 20.05
C ASN A 85 -11.22 1.18 19.25
N VAL A 86 -9.89 1.16 19.45
CA VAL A 86 -9.01 0.22 18.77
C VAL A 86 -9.12 -1.13 19.47
N GLY A 87 -9.37 -2.18 18.69
CA GLY A 87 -9.40 -3.56 19.17
C GLY A 87 -8.07 -4.02 19.75
N SER A 88 -8.09 -5.13 20.48
CA SER A 88 -6.88 -5.73 21.05
C SER A 88 -5.91 -6.27 20.01
N VAL A 89 -6.37 -6.46 18.77
CA VAL A 89 -5.57 -6.90 17.62
C VAL A 89 -5.87 -5.99 16.44
N VAL A 90 -4.81 -5.50 15.79
CA VAL A 90 -4.89 -4.80 14.51
C VAL A 90 -4.35 -5.70 13.41
N SER A 91 -5.23 -6.18 12.54
CA SER A 91 -4.87 -7.11 11.47
C SER A 91 -5.66 -6.81 10.21
N ALA A 92 -4.96 -6.70 9.08
CA ALA A 92 -5.58 -6.56 7.77
C ALA A 92 -4.82 -7.36 6.73
N SER A 93 -5.53 -7.67 5.64
CA SER A 93 -4.97 -8.24 4.42
C SER A 93 -5.24 -7.31 3.25
N PHE A 94 -4.30 -7.25 2.32
CA PHE A 94 -4.46 -6.54 1.05
C PHE A 94 -3.94 -7.40 -0.08
N THR A 95 -4.54 -7.23 -1.26
CA THR A 95 -4.11 -7.88 -2.49
C THR A 95 -3.71 -6.81 -3.49
N TYR A 96 -2.50 -6.91 -4.02
CA TYR A 96 -2.07 -6.14 -5.18
C TYR A 96 -2.04 -7.03 -6.41
N ASN A 97 -2.67 -6.57 -7.47
CA ASN A 97 -2.62 -7.23 -8.76
C ASN A 97 -1.44 -6.64 -9.53
N ILE A 98 -0.52 -7.50 -9.92
CA ILE A 98 0.67 -7.14 -10.69
C ILE A 98 0.51 -7.75 -12.08
N THR A 99 0.70 -6.92 -13.11
CA THR A 99 0.74 -7.39 -14.49
C THR A 99 2.20 -7.54 -14.91
N TYR A 100 2.56 -8.73 -15.37
CA TYR A 100 3.84 -9.01 -16.01
C TYR A 100 3.68 -8.81 -17.52
N GLN A 101 4.61 -8.08 -18.14
CA GLN A 101 4.64 -7.83 -19.57
C GLN A 101 6.01 -8.14 -20.15
#